data_AF-A0A9R0IJB3-F1
#
_entry.id   AF-A0A9R0IJB3-F1
#
_cell.length_a   1.000
_cell.length_b   1.000
_cell.length_c   1.000
_cell.angle_alpha   90.00
_cell.angle_beta   90.00
_cell.angle_gamma   90.00
#
_symmetry.space_group_name_H-M   'P 1'
#
loop_
_entity.id
_entity.type
_entity.pdbx_description
1 polymer ?
#
loop_
_entity_poly.entity_id
_entity_poly.type
_entity_poly.pdbx_seq_one_letter_code
_entity_poly.pdbx_strand_id
1 'polypeptide(L)'
;MVGQEKKEVKEEKLKLEEKYMWAIVDGVKEKVGNFRVEPPGLFRGRGEHPKMGKLKKRIYPRDIPINIGKDAPIQECPIPGQR
;
A
#
# COMPACT_ATOMS: atom_id res chain seq x y z
N MET A 1 -10.56 24.35 -1.88
CA MET A 1 -9.10 24.11 -2.02
C MET A 1 -8.64 24.72 -3.31
N VAL A 2 -7.99 25.87 -3.16
CA VAL A 2 -7.44 26.71 -4.23
C VAL A 2 -6.28 25.98 -4.90
N GLY A 3 -6.01 26.28 -6.17
CA GLY A 3 -5.10 25.49 -7.02
C GLY A 3 -3.65 25.36 -6.52
N GLN A 4 -3.20 26.20 -5.59
CA GLN A 4 -1.86 26.14 -4.99
C GLN A 4 -1.78 25.10 -3.85
N GLU A 5 -2.72 25.13 -2.91
CA GLU A 5 -2.80 24.16 -1.79
C GLU A 5 -2.90 22.71 -2.31
N LYS A 6 -3.61 22.51 -3.43
CA LYS A 6 -3.71 21.18 -4.08
C LYS A 6 -2.40 20.69 -4.69
N LYS A 7 -1.49 21.59 -5.07
CA LYS A 7 -0.17 21.23 -5.64
C LYS A 7 0.80 20.84 -4.53
N GLU A 8 0.86 21.62 -3.46
CA GLU A 8 1.72 21.34 -2.30
C GLU A 8 1.38 19.98 -1.68
N VAL A 9 0.09 19.73 -1.44
CA VAL A 9 -0.39 18.44 -0.89
C VAL A 9 -0.10 17.27 -1.85
N LYS A 10 -0.04 17.51 -3.17
CA LYS A 10 0.33 16.48 -4.15
C LYS A 10 1.83 16.20 -4.12
N GLU A 11 2.67 17.23 -4.04
CA GLU A 11 4.12 17.08 -4.01
C GLU A 11 4.60 16.40 -2.73
N GLU A 12 4.03 16.76 -1.57
CA GLU A 12 4.34 16.07 -0.30
C GLU A 12 3.96 14.60 -0.34
N LYS A 13 2.79 14.27 -0.91
CA LYS A 13 2.37 12.88 -1.12
C LYS A 13 3.30 12.16 -2.08
N LEU A 14 3.72 12.80 -3.16
CA LEU A 14 4.62 12.19 -4.14
C LEU A 14 5.97 11.82 -3.52
N LYS A 15 6.59 12.74 -2.76
CA LYS A 15 7.86 12.49 -2.07
C LYS A 15 7.78 11.35 -1.06
N LEU A 16 6.64 11.23 -0.38
CA LEU A 16 6.40 10.12 0.54
C LEU A 16 6.23 8.79 -0.21
N GLU A 17 5.58 8.83 -1.37
CA GLU A 17 5.29 7.68 -2.21
C GLU A 17 6.49 7.18 -3.00
N GLU A 18 7.43 8.06 -3.36
CA GLU A 18 8.68 7.71 -4.05
C GLU A 18 9.46 6.60 -3.35
N LYS A 19 9.41 6.57 -2.01
CA LYS A 19 10.05 5.51 -1.21
C LYS A 19 9.45 4.13 -1.45
N TYR A 20 8.15 4.05 -1.79
CA TYR A 20 7.41 2.80 -1.95
C TYR A 20 7.20 2.41 -3.42
N MET A 21 7.54 3.29 -4.37
CA MET A 21 7.36 3.03 -5.80
C MET A 21 8.41 2.09 -6.40
N TRP A 22 9.54 1.90 -5.72
CA TRP A 22 10.67 1.13 -6.24
C TRP A 22 11.03 -0.03 -5.33
N ALA A 23 11.30 -1.18 -5.93
CA ALA A 23 11.88 -2.33 -5.26
C ALA A 23 13.16 -2.75 -5.99
N ILE A 24 14.09 -3.36 -5.27
CA ILE A 24 15.29 -3.95 -5.86
C ILE A 24 15.05 -5.45 -5.99
N VAL A 25 15.00 -5.95 -7.22
CA VAL A 25 14.84 -7.37 -7.54
C VAL A 25 16.11 -7.79 -8.30
N ASP A 26 16.88 -8.73 -7.75
CA ASP A 26 18.13 -9.22 -8.33
C ASP A 26 19.13 -8.11 -8.74
N GLY A 27 19.18 -7.03 -7.95
CA GLY A 27 20.07 -5.88 -8.20
C GLY A 27 19.53 -4.84 -9.19
N VAL A 28 18.36 -5.09 -9.80
CA VAL A 28 17.69 -4.17 -10.72
C VAL A 28 16.59 -3.41 -9.98
N LYS A 29 16.48 -2.10 -10.21
CA LYS A 29 15.37 -1.28 -9.69
C LYS A 29 14.13 -1.48 -10.54
N GLU A 30 13.14 -2.18 -9.98
CA GLU A 30 11.85 -2.40 -10.61
C GLU A 30 10.78 -1.50 -9.98
N LYS A 31 9.78 -1.13 -10.80
CA LYS A 31 8.66 -0.32 -10.35
C LYS A 31 7.60 -1.22 -9.72
N VAL A 32 7.23 -0.90 -8.48
CA VAL A 32 6.16 -1.60 -7.76
C VAL A 32 4.80 -1.19 -8.33
N GLY A 33 3.94 -2.17 -8.62
CA GLY A 33 2.58 -1.93 -9.12
C GLY A 33 1.65 -1.38 -8.04
N ASN A 34 1.22 -2.24 -7.11
CA ASN A 34 0.30 -1.89 -6.03
C ASN A 34 1.04 -1.80 -4.70
N PHE A 35 1.56 -0.61 -4.37
CA PHE A 35 2.15 -0.34 -3.04
C PHE A 35 1.12 0.15 -2.01
N ARG A 36 -0.08 0.56 -2.46
CA ARG A 36 -1.16 1.02 -1.59
C ARG A 36 -2.05 -0.15 -1.20
N VAL A 37 -2.20 -0.36 0.11
CA VAL A 37 -3.11 -1.37 0.67
C VAL A 37 -4.56 -1.02 0.32
N GLU A 38 -5.37 -2.02 -0.03
CA GLU A 38 -6.77 -1.80 -0.34
C GLU A 38 -7.51 -1.22 0.89
N PRO A 39 -8.28 -0.13 0.73
CA PRO A 39 -9.08 0.39 1.81
C PRO A 39 -10.22 -0.58 2.16
N PRO A 40 -10.72 -0.56 3.42
CA PRO A 40 -11.92 -1.29 3.78
C PRO A 40 -13.10 -0.81 2.91
N GLY A 41 -13.99 -1.73 2.55
CA GLY A 41 -15.11 -1.43 1.67
C GLY A 41 -16.06 -2.61 1.51
N LEU A 42 -17.04 -2.49 0.62
CA LEU A 42 -17.92 -3.61 0.28
C LEU A 42 -17.29 -4.43 -0.84
N PHE A 43 -17.36 -5.75 -0.73
CA PHE A 43 -16.90 -6.68 -1.75
C PHE A 43 -17.81 -6.56 -2.97
N ARG A 44 -17.27 -6.05 -4.07
CA ARG A 44 -17.95 -5.95 -5.36
C ARG A 44 -17.48 -7.09 -6.25
N GLY A 45 -18.11 -8.26 -6.11
CA GLY A 45 -17.86 -9.40 -6.99
C GLY A 45 -18.37 -9.12 -8.41
N ARG A 46 -17.76 -9.76 -9.41
CA ARG A 46 -18.25 -9.70 -10.80
C ARG A 46 -19.37 -10.73 -11.00
N GLY A 47 -20.37 -10.40 -11.82
CA GLY A 47 -21.54 -11.25 -12.06
C GLY A 47 -22.40 -11.47 -10.81
N GLU A 48 -23.08 -12.61 -10.74
CA GLU A 48 -23.90 -13.02 -9.58
C GLU A 48 -23.04 -13.68 -8.49
N HIS A 49 -22.10 -12.91 -7.93
CA HIS A 49 -21.21 -13.45 -6.90
C HIS A 49 -21.92 -13.53 -5.53
N PRO A 50 -22.00 -14.70 -4.88
CA PRO A 50 -22.79 -14.89 -3.64
C PRO A 50 -22.27 -14.10 -2.44
N LYS A 51 -21.04 -13.57 -2.53
CA LYS A 51 -20.41 -12.74 -1.49
C LYS A 51 -20.45 -11.24 -1.80
N MET A 52 -21.15 -10.82 -2.85
CA MET A 52 -21.33 -9.40 -3.17
C MET A 52 -21.97 -8.68 -1.98
N GLY A 53 -21.45 -7.51 -1.63
CA GLY A 53 -21.90 -6.76 -0.45
C GLY A 53 -21.28 -7.20 0.88
N LYS A 54 -20.46 -8.27 0.92
CA LYS A 54 -19.74 -8.64 2.15
C LYS A 54 -18.66 -7.59 2.48
N LEU A 55 -18.48 -7.27 3.76
CA LEU A 55 -17.47 -6.31 4.20
C LEU A 55 -16.04 -6.83 3.95
N LYS A 56 -15.26 -6.10 3.14
CA LYS A 56 -13.79 -6.15 3.12
C LYS A 56 -13.28 -5.41 4.36
N LYS A 57 -12.72 -6.17 5.30
CA LYS A 57 -12.15 -5.61 6.54
C LYS A 57 -10.91 -4.77 6.22
N ARG A 58 -10.57 -3.85 7.13
CA ARG A 58 -9.31 -3.12 7.08
C ARG A 58 -8.16 -4.10 7.33
N ILE A 59 -7.11 -3.97 6.54
CA ILE A 59 -5.87 -4.74 6.69
C ILE A 59 -4.99 -4.02 7.71
N TYR A 60 -4.49 -4.77 8.69
CA TYR A 60 -3.49 -4.29 9.65
C TYR A 60 -2.10 -4.83 9.27
N PRO A 61 -0.99 -4.20 9.72
CA PRO A 61 0.38 -4.69 9.53
C PRO A 61 0.55 -6.18 9.86
N ARG A 62 -0.08 -6.65 10.95
CA ARG A 62 -0.06 -8.06 11.37
C ARG A 62 -0.64 -9.04 10.33
N ASP A 63 -1.54 -8.56 9.48
CA ASP A 63 -2.17 -9.38 8.44
C ASP A 63 -1.31 -9.43 7.15
N ILE A 64 -0.21 -8.67 7.09
CA ILE A 64 0.63 -8.53 5.89
C ILE A 64 1.89 -9.38 6.03
N PRO A 65 2.00 -10.52 5.32
CA PRO A 65 3.26 -11.26 5.24
C PRO A 65 4.26 -10.51 4.36
N ILE A 66 5.42 -10.17 4.91
CA ILE A 66 6.51 -9.53 4.18
C ILE A 66 7.40 -10.60 3.56
N ASN A 67 7.52 -10.58 2.23
CA ASN A 67 8.44 -11.45 1.48
C ASN A 67 9.67 -10.63 1.05
N ILE A 68 10.79 -10.82 1.75
CA ILE A 68 12.05 -10.12 1.48
C ILE A 68 13.22 -11.12 1.44
N GLY A 69 14.33 -10.74 0.79
CA GLY A 69 15.57 -11.50 0.84
C GLY A 69 16.13 -11.60 2.26
N LYS A 70 16.88 -12.66 2.57
CA LYS A 70 17.41 -12.94 3.92
C LYS A 70 18.28 -11.80 4.47
N ASP A 71 18.99 -11.11 3.59
CA ASP A 71 19.93 -10.04 3.94
C ASP A 71 19.35 -8.64 3.68
N ALA A 72 18.08 -8.56 3.25
CA ALA A 72 17.44 -7.28 2.97
C ALA A 72 16.99 -6.58 4.26
N PRO A 73 17.09 -5.24 4.34
CA PRO A 73 16.63 -4.51 5.51
C PRO A 73 15.11 -4.63 5.69
N ILE A 74 14.68 -5.16 6.84
CA ILE A 74 13.27 -5.19 7.23
C ILE A 74 12.79 -3.76 7.41
N GLN A 75 11.68 -3.42 6.76
CA GLN A 75 11.04 -2.12 6.91
C GLN A 75 10.34 -2.03 8.26
N GLU A 76 10.47 -0.89 8.93
CA GLU A 76 9.76 -0.65 10.19
C GLU A 76 8.27 -0.47 9.97
N CYS A 77 7.46 -1.02 10.87
CA CYS A 77 6.02 -0.81 10.85
C CYS A 77 5.71 0.67 11.12
N PRO A 78 4.95 1.34 10.25
CA PRO A 78 4.63 2.77 10.43
C PRO A 78 3.64 3.02 11.58
N ILE A 79 3.02 1.98 12.13
CA ILE A 79 2.05 2.07 13.23
C ILE A 79 2.73 1.65 14.54
N PRO A 80 2.87 2.56 15.52
CA PRO A 80 3.45 2.23 16.82
C PRO A 80 2.67 1.10 17.51
N GLY A 81 3.38 0.07 17.96
CA GLY A 81 2.80 -1.07 18.68
C GLY A 81 2.22 -2.19 17.79
N GLN A 82 2.34 -2.09 16.47
CA GLN A 82 1.98 -3.16 15.54
C GLN A 82 3.26 -3.76 14.91
N ARG A 83 3.22 -5.07 14.64
CA ARG A 83 4.29 -5.87 14.02
C ARG A 83 3.69 -6.74 12.93
#